data_AF-A0A2H8TUP3-F1
#
_entry.id   AF-A0A2H8TUP3-F1
#
_cell.length_a   1.000
_cell.length_b   1.000
_cell.length_c   1.000
_cell.angle_alpha   90.00
_cell.angle_beta   90.00
_cell.angle_gamma   90.00
#
_symmetry.space_group_name_H-M   'P 1'
#
loop_
_entity.id
_entity.type
_entity.pdbx_description
1 polymer ?
#
loop_
_entity_poly.entity_id
_entity_poly.type
_entity_poly.pdbx_seq_one_letter_code
_entity_poly.pdbx_strand_id
1 'polypeptide(L)'
;MENRARRMFVLLTIVYAFALHSTLADDTKATTTSPPVTASPSGSSAPTDSTSSAQKEHNVNTEPQVSATTTTTSINNNSLTKFINIEVYYEALCNDSVNFVSDKLLPVYNKLNKFINVTFIPFAQGNITVNPDKTVKSLICKREHECEADKVHACAINKIKDNEKLVKFVNCSLTEGFVSSNKIVPIETCGKNNSLDESIITEIKNCSNSLDAWVQWFQNYSTLSSNAHVTTVPKILINQKEINDDILTSNNFMKAVCELLKGKDLPDDCKTLVSGSDKLVVGILPIIIGAFYIIKMI
;
A
#
# COMPACT_ATOMS: atom_id res chain seq x y z
N MET A 1 14.33 -58.85 -12.72
CA MET A 1 14.80 -57.78 -11.79
C MET A 1 13.65 -57.01 -11.11
N GLU A 2 12.52 -56.84 -11.80
CA GLU A 2 11.28 -56.15 -11.39
C GLU A 2 10.88 -56.20 -9.89
N ASN A 3 10.87 -57.39 -9.26
CA ASN A 3 10.47 -57.57 -7.85
C ASN A 3 11.36 -56.79 -6.85
N ARG A 4 12.62 -56.44 -7.21
CA ARG A 4 13.50 -55.63 -6.36
C ARG A 4 13.14 -54.14 -6.41
N ALA A 5 12.77 -53.63 -7.58
CA ALA A 5 12.32 -52.24 -7.75
C ALA A 5 10.97 -52.01 -7.04
N ARG A 6 10.02 -52.94 -7.19
CA ARG A 6 8.69 -52.84 -6.56
C ARG A 6 8.76 -52.83 -5.02
N ARG A 7 9.69 -53.60 -4.43
CA ARG A 7 9.97 -53.57 -2.98
C ARG A 7 10.62 -52.26 -2.51
N MET A 8 11.55 -51.70 -3.28
CA MET A 8 12.15 -50.39 -2.95
C MET A 8 11.13 -49.25 -2.98
N PHE A 9 10.21 -49.26 -3.96
CA PHE A 9 9.17 -48.24 -4.06
C PHE A 9 8.20 -48.27 -2.85
N VAL A 10 7.79 -49.46 -2.40
CA VAL A 10 6.93 -49.63 -1.21
C VAL A 10 7.63 -49.22 0.09
N LEU A 11 8.94 -49.45 0.22
CA LEU A 11 9.70 -48.98 1.39
C LEU A 11 9.80 -47.45 1.42
N LEU A 12 10.03 -46.81 0.27
CA LEU A 12 10.08 -45.35 0.15
C LEU A 12 8.75 -44.68 0.50
N THR A 13 7.61 -45.22 0.04
CA THR A 13 6.30 -44.64 0.39
C THR A 13 5.95 -44.79 1.87
N ILE A 14 6.33 -45.91 2.51
CA ILE A 14 6.13 -46.11 3.95
C ILE A 14 6.94 -45.09 4.78
N VAL A 15 8.23 -44.88 4.44
CA VAL A 15 9.07 -43.88 5.15
C VAL A 15 8.49 -42.47 5.01
N TYR A 16 7.99 -42.11 3.83
CA TYR A 16 7.35 -40.81 3.59
C TYR A 16 6.05 -40.61 4.39
N ALA A 17 5.27 -41.68 4.59
CA ALA A 17 4.03 -41.63 5.38
C ALA A 17 4.27 -41.42 6.88
N PHE A 18 5.35 -41.97 7.44
CA PHE A 18 5.75 -41.73 8.83
C PHE A 18 6.25 -40.30 9.06
N ALA A 19 7.01 -39.73 8.12
CA ALA A 19 7.53 -38.37 8.21
C ALA A 19 6.42 -37.29 8.29
N LEU A 20 5.22 -37.57 7.75
CA LEU A 20 4.08 -36.65 7.77
C LEU A 20 3.20 -36.74 9.04
N HIS A 21 3.46 -37.70 9.94
CA HIS A 21 2.71 -37.85 11.20
C HIS A 21 3.46 -37.30 12.44
N SER A 22 4.60 -36.62 12.25
CA SER A 22 5.49 -36.19 13.33
C SER A 22 5.33 -34.73 13.80
N THR A 23 4.32 -34.00 13.32
CA THR A 23 4.14 -32.56 13.64
C THR A 23 2.69 -32.17 13.98
N LEU A 24 2.08 -32.90 14.92
CA LEU A 24 0.85 -32.49 15.62
C LEU A 24 0.96 -32.89 17.09
N ALA A 25 0.41 -32.04 17.98
CA ALA A 25 0.39 -32.18 19.44
C ALA A 25 1.78 -32.00 20.14
N ASP A 26 1.93 -31.34 21.31
CA ASP A 26 0.91 -30.58 22.07
C ASP A 26 1.51 -29.58 23.10
N ASP A 27 0.59 -28.78 23.66
CA ASP A 27 0.38 -28.53 25.11
C ASP A 27 0.70 -27.23 25.88
N THR A 28 -0.25 -26.95 26.78
CA THR A 28 -0.26 -26.28 28.11
C THR A 28 0.30 -24.86 28.33
N LYS A 29 -0.55 -23.86 28.07
CA LYS A 29 -1.20 -22.99 29.10
C LYS A 29 -0.47 -22.70 30.43
N ALA A 30 -0.31 -21.41 30.79
CA ALA A 30 -0.19 -20.92 32.18
C ALA A 30 -1.10 -19.69 32.42
N THR A 31 -1.51 -19.40 33.66
CA THR A 31 -2.51 -18.36 33.97
C THR A 31 -2.36 -17.75 35.36
N THR A 32 -2.10 -16.44 35.46
CA THR A 32 -2.14 -15.57 36.67
C THR A 32 -1.87 -14.12 36.22
N THR A 33 -2.40 -12.99 36.70
CA THR A 33 -3.49 -12.54 37.61
C THR A 33 -3.33 -11.01 37.71
N SER A 34 -4.43 -10.24 37.83
CA SER A 34 -4.48 -8.78 38.10
C SER A 34 -5.44 -8.52 39.28
N PRO A 35 -5.72 -7.28 39.77
CA PRO A 35 -5.13 -5.97 39.44
C PRO A 35 -4.29 -5.36 40.62
N PRO A 36 -4.71 -4.43 41.52
CA PRO A 36 -6.01 -3.78 41.79
C PRO A 36 -6.15 -2.33 41.20
N VAL A 37 -6.93 -1.45 41.83
CA VAL A 37 -7.45 -0.15 41.36
C VAL A 37 -7.18 0.97 42.38
N THR A 38 -6.90 2.20 41.91
CA THR A 38 -7.26 3.51 42.52
C THR A 38 -6.98 4.60 41.47
N ALA A 39 -7.58 5.78 41.39
CA ALA A 39 -8.83 6.44 41.83
C ALA A 39 -8.67 7.92 41.40
N SER A 40 -9.76 8.64 41.10
CA SER A 40 -9.70 10.08 40.69
C SER A 40 -9.81 11.02 41.92
N PRO A 41 -9.53 12.35 41.79
CA PRO A 41 -10.67 13.25 41.56
C PRO A 41 -10.40 14.55 40.74
N SER A 42 -11.45 14.97 40.03
CA SER A 42 -12.04 16.33 39.90
C SER A 42 -11.18 17.62 40.01
N GLY A 43 -11.40 18.55 39.08
CA GLY A 43 -11.03 19.97 39.20
C GLY A 43 -11.66 20.86 38.11
N SER A 44 -12.63 21.70 38.47
CA SER A 44 -13.36 22.58 37.53
C SER A 44 -12.95 24.05 37.65
N SER A 45 -12.77 24.76 36.53
CA SER A 45 -13.09 26.20 36.43
C SER A 45 -13.04 26.76 35.00
N ALA A 46 -14.18 27.29 34.56
CA ALA A 46 -14.32 28.46 33.67
C ALA A 46 -15.10 29.53 34.49
N PRO A 47 -15.42 30.75 33.99
CA PRO A 47 -15.14 31.36 32.68
C PRO A 47 -14.57 32.81 32.77
N THR A 48 -14.38 33.47 31.62
CA THR A 48 -14.55 34.93 31.46
C THR A 48 -14.90 35.29 30.02
N ASP A 49 -15.93 36.10 29.80
CA ASP A 49 -16.27 36.72 28.52
C ASP A 49 -15.30 37.85 28.13
N SER A 50 -15.27 38.18 26.82
CA SER A 50 -15.05 39.56 26.34
C SER A 50 -15.53 39.73 24.90
N THR A 51 -16.67 40.40 24.73
CA THR A 51 -17.30 40.71 23.44
C THR A 51 -16.66 41.95 22.79
N SER A 52 -16.53 41.96 21.46
CA SER A 52 -16.56 43.21 20.67
C SER A 52 -17.00 42.97 19.23
N SER A 53 -17.61 43.99 18.61
CA SER A 53 -18.38 43.87 17.36
C SER A 53 -18.11 45.02 16.39
N ALA A 54 -17.80 44.69 15.12
CA ALA A 54 -18.02 45.50 13.92
C ALA A 54 -17.86 44.55 12.70
N GLN A 55 -18.67 44.55 11.63
CA GLN A 55 -19.04 45.65 10.71
C GLN A 55 -17.81 46.35 10.08
N LYS A 56 -17.77 46.63 8.77
CA LYS A 56 -18.62 46.31 7.61
C LYS A 56 -17.84 46.82 6.38
N GLU A 57 -17.99 46.20 5.20
CA GLU A 57 -18.30 46.86 3.91
C GLU A 57 -17.92 46.06 2.67
N HIS A 58 -18.38 46.57 1.53
CA HIS A 58 -18.59 45.92 0.25
C HIS A 58 -17.97 46.82 -0.81
N ASN A 59 -17.17 46.26 -1.72
CA ASN A 59 -16.74 47.00 -2.90
C ASN A 59 -16.74 46.10 -4.13
N VAL A 60 -17.37 46.59 -5.19
CA VAL A 60 -17.45 45.96 -6.51
C VAL A 60 -16.67 46.83 -7.47
N ASN A 61 -15.72 46.23 -8.18
CA ASN A 61 -15.23 46.64 -9.49
C ASN A 61 -14.24 45.58 -9.96
N THR A 62 -14.00 45.26 -11.22
CA THR A 62 -14.63 45.48 -12.55
C THR A 62 -13.54 44.96 -13.50
N GLU A 63 -13.90 44.09 -14.45
CA GLU A 63 -12.97 43.49 -15.40
C GLU A 63 -12.44 44.51 -16.43
N PRO A 64 -11.14 44.48 -16.77
CA PRO A 64 -10.68 44.88 -18.10
C PRO A 64 -10.03 43.69 -18.82
N GLN A 65 -10.53 43.37 -20.02
CA GLN A 65 -9.88 42.40 -20.89
C GLN A 65 -8.57 42.92 -21.47
N VAL A 66 -7.57 42.04 -21.58
CA VAL A 66 -6.34 42.29 -22.36
C VAL A 66 -6.08 41.09 -23.27
N SER A 67 -5.79 41.37 -24.54
CA SER A 67 -5.71 40.40 -25.63
C SER A 67 -4.67 39.30 -25.43
N ALA A 68 -5.04 38.06 -25.79
CA ALA A 68 -4.09 36.96 -25.89
C ALA A 68 -3.21 37.11 -27.15
N THR A 69 -1.95 37.50 -26.96
CA THR A 69 -0.93 37.49 -28.03
C THR A 69 -0.27 36.11 -28.11
N THR A 70 -0.33 35.50 -29.30
CA THR A 70 0.28 34.18 -29.58
C THR A 70 1.80 34.24 -29.51
N THR A 71 2.41 33.58 -28.52
CA THR A 71 3.85 33.35 -28.43
C THR A 71 4.15 31.86 -28.53
N THR A 72 4.36 31.37 -29.75
CA THR A 72 4.70 29.96 -30.02
C THR A 72 6.17 29.67 -29.70
N THR A 73 6.49 29.54 -28.41
CA THR A 73 7.84 29.11 -27.98
C THR A 73 7.96 27.59 -28.13
N SER A 74 8.71 27.13 -29.15
CA SER A 74 9.07 25.71 -29.29
C SER A 74 10.03 25.29 -28.17
N ILE A 75 9.51 24.63 -27.13
CA ILE A 75 10.36 24.09 -26.05
C ILE A 75 11.12 22.87 -26.56
N ASN A 76 12.44 22.87 -26.32
CA ASN A 76 13.36 21.86 -26.80
C ASN A 76 13.06 20.46 -26.26
N ASN A 77 13.50 19.43 -26.99
CA ASN A 77 13.45 18.02 -26.59
C ASN A 77 14.39 17.72 -25.41
N ASN A 78 14.08 18.23 -24.22
CA ASN A 78 14.69 17.79 -22.99
C ASN A 78 14.08 16.43 -22.58
N SER A 79 14.90 15.45 -22.24
CA SER A 79 14.45 14.11 -21.88
C SER A 79 13.88 14.11 -20.46
N LEU A 80 12.63 14.54 -20.32
CA LEU A 80 11.83 14.31 -19.13
C LEU A 80 11.77 12.80 -18.87
N THR A 81 12.49 12.34 -17.85
CA THR A 81 12.43 10.96 -17.35
C THR A 81 11.01 10.72 -16.83
N LYS A 82 10.14 10.18 -17.69
CA LYS A 82 8.72 10.05 -17.40
C LYS A 82 8.51 8.98 -16.34
N PHE A 83 8.37 9.43 -15.09
CA PHE A 83 7.98 8.58 -13.97
C PHE A 83 6.70 7.80 -14.30
N ILE A 84 6.71 6.51 -13.97
CA ILE A 84 5.52 5.69 -13.88
C ILE A 84 4.81 6.12 -12.60
N ASN A 85 3.66 6.77 -12.75
CA ASN A 85 2.82 7.11 -11.62
C ASN A 85 1.98 5.89 -11.24
N ILE A 86 2.00 5.52 -9.96
CA ILE A 86 1.23 4.39 -9.43
C ILE A 86 0.33 4.95 -8.33
N GLU A 87 -0.97 5.03 -8.61
CA GLU A 87 -1.99 5.42 -7.64
C GLU A 87 -2.54 4.17 -6.96
N VAL A 88 -2.53 4.18 -5.63
CA VAL A 88 -2.91 3.05 -4.77
C VAL A 88 -4.12 3.45 -3.94
N TYR A 89 -5.30 2.97 -4.30
CA TYR A 89 -6.56 3.18 -3.57
C TYR A 89 -6.78 2.00 -2.63
N TYR A 90 -6.79 2.24 -1.32
CA TYR A 90 -6.67 1.18 -0.31
C TYR A 90 -7.35 1.55 1.02
N GLU A 91 -7.40 0.59 1.96
CA GLU A 91 -7.94 0.78 3.32
C GLU A 91 -6.98 0.17 4.35
N ALA A 92 -6.69 0.89 5.43
CA ALA A 92 -5.57 0.57 6.32
C ALA A 92 -5.66 -0.78 7.07
N LEU A 93 -6.85 -1.39 7.20
CA LEU A 93 -7.03 -2.72 7.83
C LEU A 93 -7.58 -3.79 6.86
N CYS A 94 -7.48 -3.55 5.54
CA CYS A 94 -7.82 -4.55 4.53
C CYS A 94 -6.63 -5.49 4.25
N ASN A 95 -6.81 -6.80 4.47
CA ASN A 95 -5.84 -7.85 4.15
C ASN A 95 -5.21 -7.69 2.77
N ASP A 96 -6.02 -7.49 1.74
CA ASP A 96 -5.56 -7.47 0.36
C ASP A 96 -4.82 -6.16 0.04
N SER A 97 -5.14 -5.08 0.75
CA SER A 97 -4.39 -3.81 0.70
C SER A 97 -3.00 -3.95 1.36
N VAL A 98 -2.92 -4.65 2.50
CA VAL A 98 -1.64 -4.97 3.16
C VAL A 98 -0.78 -5.79 2.20
N ASN A 99 -1.30 -6.92 1.71
CA ASN A 99 -0.57 -7.86 0.84
C ASN A 99 -0.12 -7.22 -0.47
N PHE A 100 -0.93 -6.34 -1.08
CA PHE A 100 -0.48 -5.61 -2.27
C PHE A 100 0.71 -4.70 -1.97
N VAL A 101 0.67 -3.95 -0.86
CA VAL A 101 1.77 -3.02 -0.54
C VAL A 101 3.04 -3.77 -0.13
N SER A 102 2.92 -4.84 0.66
CA SER A 102 4.08 -5.63 1.13
C SER A 102 4.70 -6.54 0.08
N ASP A 103 3.87 -7.27 -0.67
CA ASP A 103 4.36 -8.39 -1.49
C ASP A 103 4.56 -7.98 -2.95
N LYS A 104 3.90 -6.89 -3.38
CA LYS A 104 3.89 -6.43 -4.78
C LYS A 104 4.57 -5.06 -4.91
N LEU A 105 4.08 -4.04 -4.20
CA LEU A 105 4.53 -2.66 -4.37
C LEU A 105 5.94 -2.41 -3.84
N LEU A 106 6.19 -2.69 -2.54
CA LEU A 106 7.48 -2.40 -1.91
C LEU A 106 8.66 -3.15 -2.59
N PRO A 107 8.58 -4.43 -2.97
CA PRO A 107 9.66 -5.13 -3.66
C PRO A 107 9.97 -4.56 -5.05
N VAL A 108 8.95 -4.05 -5.76
CA VAL A 108 9.13 -3.36 -7.05
C VAL A 108 9.71 -1.96 -6.85
N TYR A 109 9.20 -1.20 -5.88
CA TYR A 109 9.67 0.13 -5.56
C TYR A 109 11.15 0.13 -5.12
N ASN A 110 11.56 -0.80 -4.26
CA ASN A 110 12.95 -0.93 -3.80
C ASN A 110 13.97 -1.17 -4.94
N LYS A 111 13.53 -1.62 -6.12
CA LYS A 111 14.36 -1.82 -7.32
C LYS A 111 14.22 -0.68 -8.33
N LEU A 112 13.04 -0.05 -8.40
CA LEU A 112 12.65 0.88 -9.47
C LEU A 112 12.28 2.30 -8.98
N ASN A 113 12.54 2.67 -7.73
CA ASN A 113 12.23 3.97 -7.12
C ASN A 113 12.58 5.19 -8.02
N LYS A 114 13.74 5.16 -8.70
CA LYS A 114 14.19 6.20 -9.66
C LYS A 114 13.25 6.44 -10.85
N PHE A 115 12.31 5.53 -11.09
CA PHE A 115 11.38 5.53 -12.22
C PHE A 115 9.91 5.51 -11.79
N ILE A 116 9.61 5.38 -10.49
CA ILE A 116 8.25 5.23 -9.95
C ILE A 116 7.94 6.40 -9.01
N ASN A 117 6.78 7.00 -9.20
CA ASN A 117 6.17 7.90 -8.21
C ASN A 117 4.91 7.23 -7.65
N VAL A 118 4.85 7.00 -6.34
CA VAL A 118 3.67 6.39 -5.70
C VAL A 118 2.77 7.45 -5.06
N THR A 119 1.49 7.43 -5.41
CA THR A 119 0.43 8.22 -4.78
C THR A 119 -0.46 7.28 -3.97
N PHE A 120 -0.61 7.53 -2.67
CA PHE A 120 -1.46 6.74 -1.78
C PHE A 120 -2.80 7.45 -1.52
N ILE A 121 -3.90 6.71 -1.67
CA ILE A 121 -5.28 7.13 -1.40
C ILE A 121 -5.88 6.14 -0.37
N PRO A 122 -5.74 6.40 0.95
CA PRO A 122 -6.36 5.60 2.00
C PRO A 122 -7.89 5.83 2.04
N PHE A 123 -8.59 5.18 2.96
CA PHE A 123 -10.04 5.40 3.18
C PHE A 123 -10.89 5.13 1.91
N ALA A 124 -10.42 4.28 0.99
CA ALA A 124 -10.91 4.29 -0.39
C ALA A 124 -12.33 3.70 -0.60
N GLN A 125 -12.90 2.98 0.37
CA GLN A 125 -14.34 2.66 0.39
C GLN A 125 -15.09 3.28 1.57
N GLY A 126 -14.46 4.25 2.25
CA GLY A 126 -15.02 4.99 3.37
C GLY A 126 -15.93 6.16 2.95
N ASN A 127 -16.79 6.59 3.86
CA ASN A 127 -17.66 7.74 3.67
C ASN A 127 -17.48 8.76 4.80
N ILE A 128 -17.23 10.03 4.42
CA ILE A 128 -17.19 11.16 5.35
C ILE A 128 -18.27 12.18 4.98
N THR A 129 -19.01 12.64 5.99
CA THR A 129 -19.93 13.77 5.87
C THR A 129 -19.54 14.82 6.89
N VAL A 130 -19.50 16.09 6.48
CA VAL A 130 -19.20 17.25 7.35
C VAL A 130 -20.42 18.15 7.52
N ASN A 131 -20.43 18.92 8.60
CA ASN A 131 -21.36 20.02 8.84
C ASN A 131 -20.92 21.30 8.09
N PRO A 132 -21.77 22.34 7.99
CA PRO A 132 -21.41 23.61 7.35
C PRO A 132 -20.23 24.36 8.01
N ASP A 133 -19.99 24.11 9.29
CA ASP A 133 -18.84 24.61 10.06
C ASP A 133 -17.55 23.78 9.84
N LYS A 134 -17.59 22.77 8.96
CA LYS A 134 -16.55 21.78 8.65
C LYS A 134 -16.27 20.74 9.74
N THR A 135 -17.03 20.71 10.83
CA THR A 135 -16.94 19.61 11.81
C THR A 135 -17.43 18.29 11.22
N VAL A 136 -16.92 17.16 11.73
CA VAL A 136 -17.32 15.83 11.25
C VAL A 136 -18.74 15.51 11.72
N LYS A 137 -19.64 15.27 10.77
CA LYS A 137 -21.03 14.82 11.02
C LYS A 137 -21.14 13.29 11.04
N SER A 138 -20.39 12.63 10.18
CA SER A 138 -20.32 11.17 10.08
C SER A 138 -18.99 10.75 9.48
N LEU A 139 -18.44 9.63 9.96
CA LEU A 139 -17.25 8.98 9.45
C LEU A 139 -17.48 7.46 9.49
N ILE A 140 -17.35 6.79 8.35
CA ILE A 140 -17.69 5.36 8.20
C ILE A 140 -16.57 4.68 7.41
N CYS A 141 -16.06 3.57 7.95
CA CYS A 141 -15.10 2.65 7.30
C CYS A 141 -15.70 1.23 7.23
N LYS A 142 -15.01 0.27 6.60
CA LYS A 142 -15.51 -1.10 6.45
C LYS A 142 -15.28 -1.95 7.71
N ARG A 143 -14.20 -1.68 8.45
CA ARG A 143 -13.80 -2.44 9.65
C ARG A 143 -13.71 -1.55 10.89
N GLU A 144 -13.79 -2.17 12.07
CA GLU A 144 -13.52 -1.50 13.34
C GLU A 144 -12.08 -0.99 13.41
N HIS A 145 -11.85 0.13 14.10
CA HIS A 145 -10.57 0.87 14.18
C HIS A 145 -9.97 1.40 12.86
N GLU A 146 -10.49 0.97 11.70
CA GLU A 146 -9.93 1.31 10.38
C GLU A 146 -9.87 2.81 10.12
N CYS A 147 -10.91 3.55 10.51
CA CYS A 147 -10.93 5.01 10.38
C CYS A 147 -9.82 5.70 11.20
N GLU A 148 -9.35 5.10 12.30
CA GLU A 148 -8.23 5.63 13.09
C GLU A 148 -6.88 5.32 12.44
N ALA A 149 -6.75 4.15 11.82
CA ALA A 149 -5.57 3.78 11.03
C ALA A 149 -5.47 4.63 9.74
N ASP A 150 -6.58 4.83 9.02
CA ASP A 150 -6.64 5.71 7.83
C ASP A 150 -6.35 7.18 8.19
N LYS A 151 -6.67 7.67 9.40
CA LYS A 151 -6.25 9.01 9.87
C LYS A 151 -4.73 9.11 9.97
N VAL A 152 -4.07 8.12 10.58
CA VAL A 152 -2.61 8.04 10.65
C VAL A 152 -2.01 8.04 9.25
N HIS A 153 -2.60 7.29 8.31
CA HIS A 153 -2.11 7.22 6.92
C HIS A 153 -2.30 8.55 6.18
N ALA A 154 -3.48 9.20 6.30
CA ALA A 154 -3.74 10.51 5.73
C ALA A 154 -2.74 11.57 6.25
N CYS A 155 -2.46 11.57 7.55
CA CYS A 155 -1.44 12.43 8.15
C CYS A 155 -0.03 12.09 7.64
N ALA A 156 0.35 10.82 7.58
CA ALA A 156 1.66 10.39 7.07
C ALA A 156 1.89 10.83 5.61
N ILE A 157 0.91 10.59 4.72
CA ILE A 157 0.96 10.98 3.30
C ILE A 157 1.11 12.49 3.12
N ASN A 158 0.47 13.29 3.97
CA ASN A 158 0.55 14.75 3.88
C ASN A 158 1.78 15.35 4.58
N LYS A 159 2.41 14.64 5.52
CA LYS A 159 3.61 15.11 6.26
C LYS A 159 4.92 14.62 5.64
N ILE A 160 5.04 13.36 5.28
CA ILE A 160 6.27 12.78 4.71
C ILE A 160 6.42 13.23 3.25
N LYS A 161 7.46 14.00 2.94
CA LYS A 161 7.71 14.53 1.58
C LYS A 161 8.62 13.64 0.72
N ASP A 162 9.38 12.77 1.36
CA ASP A 162 10.23 11.77 0.72
C ASP A 162 9.37 10.56 0.32
N ASN A 163 9.28 10.25 -0.98
CA ASN A 163 8.41 9.20 -1.49
C ASN A 163 8.88 7.79 -1.06
N GLU A 164 10.19 7.59 -0.87
CA GLU A 164 10.73 6.30 -0.43
C GLU A 164 10.46 6.08 1.06
N LYS A 165 10.70 7.09 1.90
CA LYS A 165 10.33 7.03 3.32
C LYS A 165 8.81 6.87 3.48
N LEU A 166 7.99 7.50 2.63
CA LEU A 166 6.53 7.35 2.66
C LEU A 166 6.10 5.92 2.29
N VAL A 167 6.60 5.35 1.18
CA VAL A 167 6.28 3.97 0.77
C VAL A 167 6.66 2.96 1.87
N LYS A 168 7.84 3.13 2.47
CA LYS A 168 8.30 2.24 3.56
C LYS A 168 7.53 2.44 4.87
N PHE A 169 7.14 3.68 5.20
CA PHE A 169 6.25 3.97 6.33
C PHE A 169 4.87 3.33 6.14
N VAL A 170 4.23 3.54 4.98
CA VAL A 170 2.89 3.00 4.67
C VAL A 170 2.90 1.47 4.67
N ASN A 171 3.97 0.84 4.15
CA ASN A 171 4.15 -0.60 4.30
C ASN A 171 4.14 -1.04 5.77
N CYS A 172 4.99 -0.41 6.60
CA CYS A 172 5.08 -0.75 8.02
C CYS A 172 3.76 -0.50 8.77
N SER A 173 3.08 0.62 8.50
CA SER A 173 1.82 0.95 9.18
C SER A 173 0.69 0.00 8.80
N LEU A 174 0.65 -0.45 7.54
CA LEU A 174 -0.22 -1.54 7.09
C LEU A 174 0.10 -2.86 7.79
N THR A 175 1.33 -3.36 7.71
CA THR A 175 1.68 -4.69 8.24
C THR A 175 1.53 -4.75 9.75
N GLU A 176 2.11 -3.79 10.49
CA GLU A 176 2.06 -3.76 11.95
C GLU A 176 0.64 -3.44 12.47
N GLY A 177 -0.08 -2.49 11.84
CA GLY A 177 -1.44 -2.15 12.21
C GLY A 177 -2.42 -3.32 11.99
N PHE A 178 -2.25 -4.06 10.90
CA PHE A 178 -3.10 -5.23 10.60
C PHE A 178 -2.84 -6.41 11.55
N VAL A 179 -1.59 -6.73 11.91
CA VAL A 179 -1.30 -7.83 12.85
C VAL A 179 -1.54 -7.45 14.32
N SER A 180 -1.49 -6.16 14.67
CA SER A 180 -1.72 -5.66 16.03
C SER A 180 -3.05 -6.16 16.62
N SER A 181 -3.03 -6.57 17.89
CA SER A 181 -4.21 -7.10 18.59
C SER A 181 -5.30 -6.05 18.83
N ASN A 182 -4.94 -4.77 18.92
CA ASN A 182 -5.84 -3.64 19.08
C ASN A 182 -5.98 -2.76 17.82
N LYS A 183 -5.38 -3.20 16.69
CA LYS A 183 -5.38 -2.50 15.39
C LYS A 183 -4.83 -1.07 15.40
N ILE A 184 -4.10 -0.67 16.43
CA ILE A 184 -3.40 0.61 16.48
C ILE A 184 -2.13 0.55 15.63
N VAL A 185 -1.96 1.52 14.74
CA VAL A 185 -0.73 1.72 13.96
C VAL A 185 0.40 2.24 14.87
N PRO A 186 1.58 1.57 14.94
CA PRO A 186 2.68 2.02 15.78
C PRO A 186 3.52 3.11 15.09
N ILE A 187 2.98 4.34 15.08
CA ILE A 187 3.54 5.53 14.41
C ILE A 187 5.04 5.70 14.68
N GLU A 188 5.45 5.61 15.95
CA GLU A 188 6.85 5.82 16.34
C GLU A 188 7.77 4.71 15.84
N THR A 189 7.36 3.44 15.94
CA THR A 189 8.13 2.30 15.42
C THR A 189 8.30 2.42 13.91
N CYS A 190 7.22 2.65 13.18
CA CYS A 190 7.26 2.77 11.72
C CYS A 190 7.96 4.04 11.23
N GLY A 191 7.98 5.12 12.03
CA GLY A 191 8.78 6.30 11.74
C GLY A 191 10.28 6.07 11.97
N LYS A 192 10.65 5.54 13.14
CA LYS A 192 12.04 5.31 13.56
C LYS A 192 12.73 4.24 12.70
N ASN A 193 12.04 3.15 12.37
CA ASN A 193 12.55 2.09 11.48
C ASN A 193 12.81 2.58 10.05
N ASN A 194 12.15 3.66 9.61
CA ASN A 194 12.26 4.22 8.26
C ASN A 194 12.98 5.58 8.23
N SER A 195 13.70 5.92 9.30
CA SER A 195 14.48 7.16 9.42
C SER A 195 13.68 8.44 9.11
N LEU A 196 12.44 8.51 9.58
CA LEU A 196 11.71 9.78 9.67
C LEU A 196 12.30 10.63 10.80
N ASP A 197 12.32 11.95 10.60
CA ASP A 197 12.75 12.90 11.62
C ASP A 197 11.70 12.94 12.76
N GLU A 198 12.13 13.04 14.02
CA GLU A 198 11.23 12.97 15.19
C GLU A 198 10.13 14.05 15.16
N SER A 199 10.41 15.20 14.51
CA SER A 199 9.42 16.25 14.22
C SER A 199 8.29 15.75 13.32
N ILE A 200 8.60 15.04 12.23
CA ILE A 200 7.61 14.46 11.31
C ILE A 200 6.80 13.37 12.02
N ILE A 201 7.45 12.52 12.82
CA ILE A 201 6.76 11.51 13.65
C ILE A 201 5.77 12.17 14.63
N THR A 202 6.20 13.26 15.28
CA THR A 202 5.37 14.06 16.19
C THR A 202 4.22 14.75 15.45
N GLU A 203 4.47 15.31 14.26
CA GLU A 203 3.44 15.94 13.43
C GLU A 203 2.37 14.94 12.95
N ILE A 204 2.75 13.70 12.61
CA ILE A 204 1.80 12.64 12.25
C ILE A 204 0.93 12.27 13.46
N LYS A 205 1.56 12.04 14.62
CA LYS A 205 0.90 11.67 15.88
C LYS A 205 -0.07 12.75 16.38
N ASN A 206 0.32 14.03 16.30
CA ASN A 206 -0.55 15.14 16.68
C ASN A 206 -1.68 15.35 15.67
N CYS A 207 -1.43 15.10 14.38
CA CYS A 207 -2.43 15.20 13.32
C CYS A 207 -3.50 14.10 13.43
N SER A 208 -3.12 12.83 13.65
CA SER A 208 -4.07 11.71 13.76
C SER A 208 -4.97 11.83 14.99
N ASN A 209 -4.45 12.44 16.06
CA ASN A 209 -5.16 12.66 17.31
C ASN A 209 -6.00 13.96 17.30
N SER A 210 -5.97 14.75 16.22
CA SER A 210 -6.82 15.94 16.09
C SER A 210 -8.26 15.59 15.74
N LEU A 211 -9.19 16.46 16.14
CA LEU A 211 -10.62 16.33 15.80
C LEU A 211 -10.90 16.61 14.31
N ASP A 212 -10.09 17.45 13.65
CA ASP A 212 -10.40 18.03 12.34
C ASP A 212 -9.24 18.06 11.31
N ALA A 213 -7.98 17.96 11.75
CA ALA A 213 -6.80 18.26 10.92
C ALA A 213 -6.66 17.38 9.65
N TRP A 214 -7.29 16.21 9.65
CA TRP A 214 -7.29 15.22 8.57
C TRP A 214 -8.54 15.29 7.66
N VAL A 215 -9.57 16.05 8.04
CA VAL A 215 -10.93 16.00 7.45
C VAL A 215 -10.93 16.38 5.96
N GLN A 216 -10.20 17.44 5.60
CA GLN A 216 -10.12 17.90 4.21
C GLN A 216 -9.48 16.84 3.28
N TRP A 217 -8.53 16.05 3.80
CA TRP A 217 -7.92 14.98 3.03
C TRP A 217 -8.86 13.79 2.89
N PHE A 218 -9.64 13.44 3.92
CA PHE A 218 -10.67 12.40 3.81
C PHE A 218 -11.77 12.77 2.80
N GLN A 219 -12.20 14.04 2.77
CA GLN A 219 -13.12 14.54 1.73
C GLN A 219 -12.51 14.40 0.33
N ASN A 220 -11.22 14.73 0.17
CA ASN A 220 -10.49 14.58 -1.08
C ASN A 220 -10.33 13.09 -1.48
N TYR A 221 -9.96 12.19 -0.57
CA TYR A 221 -9.81 10.76 -0.86
C TYR A 221 -11.13 10.09 -1.21
N SER A 222 -12.23 10.45 -0.53
CA SER A 222 -13.57 9.98 -0.88
C SER A 222 -14.01 10.49 -2.27
N THR A 223 -13.65 11.73 -2.63
CA THR A 223 -13.87 12.29 -3.98
C THR A 223 -13.04 11.56 -5.04
N LEU A 224 -11.74 11.36 -4.81
CA LEU A 224 -10.84 10.63 -5.72
C LEU A 224 -11.32 9.20 -5.94
N SER A 225 -11.70 8.49 -4.87
CA SER A 225 -12.17 7.11 -4.92
C SER A 225 -13.54 6.99 -5.63
N SER A 226 -14.41 7.99 -5.48
CA SER A 226 -15.66 8.10 -6.25
C SER A 226 -15.40 8.29 -7.75
N ASN A 227 -14.47 9.18 -8.09
CA ASN A 227 -14.06 9.47 -9.48
C ASN A 227 -13.34 8.27 -10.14
N ALA A 228 -12.57 7.51 -9.37
CA ALA A 228 -11.94 6.27 -9.81
C ALA A 228 -12.88 5.05 -9.77
N HIS A 229 -14.14 5.23 -9.34
CA HIS A 229 -15.15 4.16 -9.21
C HIS A 229 -14.63 2.96 -8.39
N VAL A 230 -14.14 3.21 -7.18
CA VAL A 230 -13.63 2.19 -6.26
C VAL A 230 -14.79 1.37 -5.67
N THR A 231 -15.01 0.16 -6.19
CA THR A 231 -15.99 -0.82 -5.68
C THR A 231 -15.37 -1.91 -4.80
N THR A 232 -14.06 -2.11 -4.90
CA THR A 232 -13.22 -3.03 -4.13
C THR A 232 -11.86 -2.38 -3.88
N VAL A 233 -11.10 -2.90 -2.89
CA VAL A 233 -9.71 -2.48 -2.62
C VAL A 233 -8.79 -3.69 -2.49
N PRO A 234 -7.50 -3.57 -2.87
CA PRO A 234 -6.85 -2.38 -3.41
C PRO A 234 -7.17 -2.18 -4.90
N LYS A 235 -7.52 -0.95 -5.30
CA LYS A 235 -7.65 -0.57 -6.72
C LYS A 235 -6.39 0.20 -7.13
N ILE A 236 -5.74 -0.25 -8.21
CA ILE A 236 -4.42 0.25 -8.61
C ILE A 236 -4.49 0.84 -10.02
N LEU A 237 -4.08 2.10 -10.17
CA LEU A 237 -3.98 2.77 -11.47
C LEU A 237 -2.50 3.06 -11.77
N ILE A 238 -2.00 2.54 -12.89
CA ILE A 238 -0.66 2.87 -13.40
C ILE A 238 -0.81 3.85 -14.56
N ASN A 239 -0.25 5.05 -14.41
CA ASN A 239 -0.40 6.19 -15.32
C ASN A 239 -1.89 6.42 -15.69
N GLN A 240 -2.74 6.54 -14.68
CA GLN A 240 -4.20 6.75 -14.78
C GLN A 240 -4.98 5.62 -15.49
N LYS A 241 -4.37 4.44 -15.67
CA LYS A 241 -5.04 3.25 -16.19
C LYS A 241 -5.09 2.16 -15.13
N GLU A 242 -6.28 1.68 -14.83
CA GLU A 242 -6.50 0.51 -13.99
C GLU A 242 -5.79 -0.73 -14.57
N ILE A 243 -5.15 -1.51 -13.70
CA ILE A 243 -4.55 -2.80 -14.05
C ILE A 243 -5.53 -3.95 -13.76
N ASN A 244 -5.42 -5.06 -14.49
CA ASN A 244 -6.30 -6.20 -14.30
C ASN A 244 -5.99 -6.99 -13.02
N ASP A 245 -7.01 -7.69 -12.52
CA ASP A 245 -6.94 -8.50 -11.30
C ASP A 245 -5.85 -9.58 -11.34
N ASP A 246 -5.48 -10.08 -12.53
CA ASP A 246 -4.36 -11.01 -12.70
C ASP A 246 -3.03 -10.40 -12.25
N ILE A 247 -2.81 -9.09 -12.43
CA ILE A 247 -1.57 -8.41 -11.98
C ILE A 247 -1.61 -8.17 -10.47
N LEU A 248 -2.79 -7.91 -9.89
CA LEU A 248 -2.98 -7.76 -8.43
C LEU A 248 -2.72 -9.08 -7.70
N THR A 249 -3.26 -10.18 -8.22
CA THR A 249 -3.19 -11.52 -7.61
C THR A 249 -1.86 -12.23 -7.87
N SER A 250 -1.37 -12.22 -9.11
CA SER A 250 -0.10 -12.88 -9.47
C SER A 250 1.14 -12.13 -8.98
N ASN A 251 2.33 -12.73 -9.14
CA ASN A 251 3.60 -12.08 -8.81
C ASN A 251 4.16 -11.22 -9.96
N ASN A 252 3.30 -10.81 -10.89
CA ASN A 252 3.71 -10.21 -12.17
C ASN A 252 3.69 -8.67 -12.19
N PHE A 253 3.42 -8.01 -11.05
CA PHE A 253 3.42 -6.54 -10.92
C PHE A 253 4.73 -5.90 -11.38
N MET A 254 5.88 -6.54 -11.11
CA MET A 254 7.18 -6.11 -11.64
C MET A 254 7.19 -6.06 -13.17
N LYS A 255 6.68 -7.10 -13.85
CA LYS A 255 6.64 -7.17 -15.32
C LYS A 255 5.75 -6.06 -15.89
N ALA A 256 4.59 -5.82 -15.29
CA ALA A 256 3.67 -4.76 -15.70
C ALA A 256 4.30 -3.36 -15.63
N VAL A 257 5.10 -3.09 -14.59
CA VAL A 257 5.87 -1.84 -14.49
C VAL A 257 7.02 -1.81 -15.50
N CYS A 258 7.77 -2.90 -15.64
CA CYS A 258 8.90 -3.01 -16.58
C CYS A 258 8.50 -2.87 -18.05
N GLU A 259 7.30 -3.32 -18.47
CA GLU A 259 6.79 -3.18 -19.84
C GLU A 259 6.53 -1.72 -20.26
N LEU A 260 6.40 -0.81 -19.28
CA LEU A 260 6.28 0.62 -19.48
C LEU A 260 7.65 1.34 -19.57
N LEU A 261 8.72 0.71 -19.07
CA LEU A 261 10.10 1.22 -19.17
C LEU A 261 10.73 0.82 -20.50
N LYS A 262 11.37 1.77 -21.19
CA LYS A 262 11.92 1.59 -22.55
C LYS A 262 13.17 2.42 -22.76
N GLY A 263 14.00 2.02 -23.73
CA GLY A 263 15.19 2.76 -24.14
C GLY A 263 16.46 2.35 -23.38
N LYS A 264 17.46 3.25 -23.34
CA LYS A 264 18.78 2.97 -22.77
C LYS A 264 18.75 2.84 -21.24
N ASP A 265 17.79 3.50 -20.60
CA ASP A 265 17.65 3.62 -19.15
C ASP A 265 16.86 2.44 -18.53
N LEU A 266 16.58 1.38 -19.30
CA LEU A 266 15.90 0.17 -18.83
C LEU A 266 16.73 -0.52 -17.71
N PRO A 267 16.20 -0.68 -16.48
CA PRO A 267 16.93 -1.30 -15.38
C PRO A 267 17.24 -2.78 -15.60
N ASP A 268 18.33 -3.27 -15.00
CA ASP A 268 18.76 -4.68 -15.15
C ASP A 268 17.72 -5.67 -14.57
N ASP A 269 17.04 -5.28 -13.50
CA ASP A 269 15.87 -5.99 -12.96
C ASP A 269 14.78 -6.24 -14.01
N CYS A 270 14.58 -5.33 -14.97
CA CYS A 270 13.63 -5.52 -16.06
C CYS A 270 14.19 -6.37 -17.20
N LYS A 271 15.50 -6.30 -17.49
CA LYS A 271 16.15 -7.09 -18.56
C LYS A 271 16.11 -8.59 -18.30
N THR A 272 16.22 -8.99 -17.02
CA THR A 272 16.16 -10.41 -16.62
C THR A 272 14.79 -11.05 -16.89
N LEU A 273 13.69 -10.30 -16.73
CA LEU A 273 12.32 -10.77 -16.95
C LEU A 273 12.04 -11.08 -18.41
N VAL A 274 12.53 -10.25 -19.34
CA VAL A 274 12.44 -10.49 -20.79
C VAL A 274 13.19 -11.78 -21.16
N SER A 275 14.37 -12.01 -20.57
CA SER A 275 15.23 -13.16 -20.87
C SER A 275 14.69 -14.51 -20.36
N GLY A 276 13.68 -14.51 -19.48
CA GLY A 276 13.12 -15.72 -18.87
C GLY A 276 12.09 -16.45 -19.74
N SER A 277 11.45 -15.75 -20.67
CA SER A 277 10.38 -16.31 -21.54
C SER A 277 10.90 -17.37 -22.52
N ASP A 278 12.08 -17.13 -23.10
CA ASP A 278 12.47 -17.78 -24.36
C ASP A 278 13.41 -18.99 -24.19
N LYS A 279 13.62 -19.46 -22.94
CA LYS A 279 14.63 -20.49 -22.61
C LYS A 279 14.10 -21.81 -22.04
N LEU A 280 12.78 -21.95 -21.89
CA LEU A 280 12.16 -23.27 -21.69
C LEU A 280 11.81 -23.93 -23.05
N VAL A 281 11.39 -25.20 -23.00
CA VAL A 281 10.93 -26.03 -24.14
C VAL A 281 11.99 -26.53 -25.13
N VAL A 282 12.97 -25.73 -25.58
CA VAL A 282 13.89 -26.16 -26.68
C VAL A 282 14.81 -27.33 -26.31
N GLY A 283 15.34 -27.38 -25.08
CA GLY A 283 16.42 -28.32 -24.71
C GLY A 283 16.01 -29.74 -24.33
N ILE A 284 14.76 -29.98 -23.91
CA ILE A 284 14.36 -31.25 -23.25
C ILE A 284 13.66 -32.21 -24.21
N LEU A 285 12.89 -31.68 -25.18
CA LEU A 285 12.08 -32.48 -26.10
C LEU A 285 12.90 -33.47 -26.97
N PRO A 286 14.09 -33.12 -27.51
CA PRO A 286 14.88 -34.05 -28.32
C PRO A 286 15.39 -35.29 -27.54
N ILE A 287 15.71 -35.11 -26.26
CA ILE A 287 16.32 -36.14 -25.41
C ILE A 287 15.31 -37.27 -25.13
N ILE A 288 14.06 -36.91 -24.85
CA ILE A 288 12.97 -37.87 -24.58
C ILE A 288 12.65 -38.69 -25.84
N ILE A 289 12.61 -38.04 -27.01
CA ILE A 289 12.37 -38.73 -28.29
C ILE A 289 13.52 -39.71 -28.60
N GLY A 290 14.78 -39.28 -28.46
CA GLY A 290 15.94 -40.15 -28.68
C GLY A 290 15.94 -41.40 -27.77
N ALA A 291 15.65 -41.23 -26.48
CA ALA A 291 15.53 -42.34 -25.54
C ALA A 291 14.41 -43.33 -25.93
N PHE A 292 13.25 -42.82 -26.38
CA PHE A 292 12.11 -43.66 -26.76
C PHE A 292 12.40 -44.52 -28.01
N TYR A 293 13.17 -44.01 -28.97
CA TYR A 293 13.59 -44.79 -30.14
C TYR A 293 14.63 -45.86 -29.80
N ILE A 294 15.60 -45.57 -28.91
CA ILE A 294 16.60 -46.56 -28.49
C ILE A 294 15.94 -47.72 -27.72
N ILE A 295 14.99 -47.43 -26.82
CA ILE A 295 14.23 -48.46 -26.08
C ILE A 295 13.40 -49.35 -27.01
N LYS A 296 13.02 -48.88 -28.20
CA LYS A 296 12.27 -49.65 -29.20
C LYS A 296 13.15 -50.45 -30.19
N MET A 297 14.48 -50.44 -29.99
CA MET A 297 15.45 -51.20 -30.80
C MET A 297 16.19 -52.29 -30.02
N ILE A 298 15.69 -52.65 -28.82
CA ILE A 298 16.20 -53.71 -27.94
C ILE A 298 15.07 -54.70 -27.64
#